data_AF-A0A1I6CQ36-F1
#
_entry.id   AF-A0A1I6CQ36-F1
#
_cell.length_a   1.000
_cell.length_b   1.000
_cell.length_c   1.000
_cell.angle_alpha   90.00
_cell.angle_beta   90.00
_cell.angle_gamma   90.00
#
_symmetry.space_group_name_H-M   'P 1'
#
loop_
_entity.id
_entity.type
_entity.pdbx_description
1 polymer ?
#
loop_
_entity_poly.entity_id
_entity_poly.type
_entity_poly.pdbx_seq_one_letter_code
_entity_poly.pdbx_strand_id
1 'polypeptide(L)'
;MLGIFKAMNANKPQLREFDPATIQRIKEGAYLVKIISETQVAARKCDFYAGNAVDQEVRNAFADEAKLLKQGLRPLQQYYEAMTME
;
A
#
# COMPACT_ATOMS: atom_id res chain seq x y z
N MET A 1 19.08 17.68 36.92
CA MET A 1 18.10 16.74 36.32
C MET A 1 18.31 16.56 34.81
N LEU A 2 18.34 17.62 33.99
CA LEU A 2 18.56 17.51 32.53
C LEU A 2 19.88 16.84 32.11
N GLY A 3 20.96 17.00 32.87
CA GLY A 3 22.27 16.40 32.56
C GLY A 3 22.34 14.87 32.69
N ILE A 4 21.58 14.29 33.63
CA ILE A 4 21.58 12.84 33.88
C ILE A 4 20.84 12.10 32.75
N PHE A 5 19.70 12.65 32.30
CA PHE A 5 18.96 12.12 31.16
C PHE A 5 19.76 12.18 29.85
N LYS A 6 20.57 13.23 29.65
CA LYS A 6 21.44 13.36 28.46
C LYS A 6 22.57 12.32 28.47
N ALA A 7 23.16 12.06 29.65
CA ALA A 7 24.19 11.04 29.81
C ALA A 7 23.65 9.61 29.62
N MET A 8 22.44 9.32 30.08
CA MET A 8 21.79 8.02 29.88
C MET A 8 21.40 7.74 28.41
N ASN A 9 21.12 8.78 27.61
CA ASN A 9 20.82 8.64 26.18
C ASN A 9 22.07 8.54 25.31
N ALA A 10 23.26 8.90 25.80
CA ALA A 10 24.51 8.85 25.01
C ALA A 10 24.97 7.41 24.71
N ASN A 11 24.57 6.44 25.54
CA ASN A 11 24.88 5.01 25.39
C ASN A 11 23.79 4.22 24.65
N LYS A 12 22.71 4.87 24.18
CA LYS A 12 21.76 4.20 23.31
C LYS A 12 22.38 4.08 21.92
N PRO A 13 22.26 2.92 21.24
CA PRO A 13 22.61 2.84 19.84
C PRO A 13 21.81 3.92 19.12
N GLN A 14 22.51 4.89 18.54
CA GLN A 14 21.88 5.84 17.65
C GLN A 14 21.35 5.00 16.48
N LEU A 15 20.03 4.96 16.33
CA LEU A 15 19.42 4.37 15.14
C LEU A 15 20.08 5.09 13.97
N ARG A 16 20.78 4.33 13.13
CA ARG A 16 21.42 4.88 11.94
C ARG A 16 20.34 5.60 11.16
N GLU A 17 20.41 6.93 11.12
CA GLU A 17 19.46 7.71 10.36
C GLU A 17 19.62 7.28 8.91
N PHE A 18 18.54 6.74 8.34
CA PHE A 18 18.50 6.44 6.93
C PHE A 18 18.71 7.75 6.16
N ASP A 19 19.43 7.68 5.05
CA ASP A 19 19.51 8.82 4.17
C ASP A 19 18.09 9.19 3.68
N PRO A 20 17.84 10.46 3.33
CA PRO A 20 16.52 10.92 2.93
C PRO A 20 15.90 10.12 1.77
N ALA A 21 16.72 9.60 0.85
CA ALA A 21 16.22 8.81 -0.28
C ALA A 21 15.73 7.43 0.17
N THR A 22 16.41 6.79 1.11
CA THR A 22 15.94 5.54 1.73
C THR A 22 14.64 5.74 2.51
N ILE A 23 14.51 6.83 3.27
CA ILE A 23 13.25 7.17 3.96
C ILE A 23 12.11 7.36 2.96
N GLN A 24 12.38 8.05 1.85
CA GLN A 24 11.40 8.29 0.82
C GLN A 24 10.93 6.98 0.16
N ARG A 25 11.86 6.08 -0.20
CA ARG A 25 11.53 4.76 -0.74
C ARG A 25 10.67 3.93 0.22
N ILE A 26 10.95 3.97 1.53
CA ILE A 26 10.11 3.29 2.53
C ILE A 26 8.68 3.84 2.53
N LYS A 27 8.53 5.17 2.48
CA LYS A 27 7.20 5.81 2.45
C LYS A 27 6.44 5.47 1.18
N GLU A 28 7.10 5.51 0.03
CA GLU A 28 6.52 5.15 -1.26
C GLU A 28 6.10 3.68 -1.29
N GLY A 29 6.93 2.78 -0.76
CA GLY A 29 6.61 1.36 -0.63
C GLY A 29 5.40 1.11 0.27
N ALA A 30 5.36 1.75 1.44
CA ALA A 30 4.21 1.64 2.34
C ALA A 30 2.92 2.15 1.69
N TYR A 31 3.01 3.25 0.93
CA TYR A 31 1.88 3.79 0.18
C TYR A 31 1.42 2.81 -0.92
N LEU A 32 2.33 2.24 -1.70
CA LEU A 32 2.00 1.24 -2.74
C LEU A 32 1.32 0.01 -2.15
N VAL A 33 1.83 -0.53 -1.04
CA VAL A 33 1.20 -1.67 -0.35
C VAL A 33 -0.24 -1.35 0.04
N LYS A 34 -0.48 -0.14 0.56
CA LYS A 34 -1.82 0.32 0.91
C LYS A 34 -2.72 0.38 -0.32
N ILE A 35 -2.26 0.99 -1.41
CA ILE A 35 -3.02 1.11 -2.65
C ILE A 35 -3.36 -0.28 -3.22
N ILE A 36 -2.38 -1.19 -3.30
CA ILE A 36 -2.60 -2.57 -3.76
C ILE A 36 -3.69 -3.26 -2.92
N SER A 37 -3.63 -3.14 -1.60
CA SER A 37 -4.62 -3.71 -0.68
C SER A 37 -6.01 -3.11 -0.88
N GLU A 38 -6.11 -1.78 -0.99
CA GLU A 38 -7.38 -1.09 -1.21
C GLU A 38 -7.99 -1.45 -2.57
N THR A 39 -7.19 -1.55 -3.64
CA THR A 39 -7.63 -2.00 -4.96
C THR A 39 -8.15 -3.44 -4.91
N GLN A 40 -7.49 -4.35 -4.19
CA GLN A 40 -7.98 -5.73 -4.00
C GLN A 40 -9.32 -5.78 -3.24
N VAL A 41 -9.46 -4.98 -2.19
CA VAL A 41 -10.71 -4.88 -1.42
C VAL A 41 -11.84 -4.30 -2.28
N ALA A 42 -11.55 -3.24 -3.04
CA ALA A 42 -12.51 -2.63 -3.96
C ALA A 42 -12.98 -3.63 -5.03
N ALA A 43 -12.06 -4.36 -5.67
CA ALA A 43 -12.42 -5.36 -6.67
C ALA A 43 -13.36 -6.44 -6.10
N ARG A 44 -13.08 -6.94 -4.89
CA ARG A 44 -13.94 -7.92 -4.21
C ARG A 44 -15.32 -7.35 -3.87
N LYS A 45 -15.41 -6.08 -3.48
CA LYS A 45 -16.69 -5.42 -3.23
C LYS A 45 -17.49 -5.27 -4.53
N CYS A 46 -16.85 -4.87 -5.61
CA CYS A 46 -17.48 -4.80 -6.93
C CYS A 46 -18.01 -6.17 -7.37
N ASP A 47 -17.22 -7.24 -7.26
CA ASP A 47 -17.70 -8.61 -7.53
C ASP A 47 -18.92 -8.98 -6.67
N PHE A 48 -18.87 -8.65 -5.37
CA PHE A 48 -19.98 -8.91 -4.44
C PHE A 48 -21.25 -8.16 -4.85
N TYR A 49 -21.16 -6.88 -5.20
CA TYR A 49 -22.32 -6.09 -5.62
C TYR A 49 -22.85 -6.55 -6.98
N ALA A 50 -21.98 -6.91 -7.93
CA ALA A 50 -22.40 -7.49 -9.21
C ALA A 50 -23.15 -8.83 -9.02
N GLY A 51 -22.75 -9.64 -8.03
CA GLY A 51 -23.44 -10.89 -7.68
C GLY A 51 -24.83 -10.70 -7.10
N ASN A 52 -25.08 -9.56 -6.43
CA ASN A 52 -26.34 -9.26 -5.76
C ASN A 52 -27.25 -8.30 -6.54
N ALA A 53 -26.76 -7.68 -7.62
CA ALA A 53 -27.53 -6.76 -8.43
C ALA A 53 -28.62 -7.49 -9.22
N VAL A 54 -29.87 -7.02 -9.06
CA VAL A 54 -31.03 -7.48 -9.85
C VAL A 54 -31.06 -6.78 -11.21
N ASP A 55 -30.67 -5.50 -11.24
CA ASP A 55 -30.55 -4.73 -12.46
C ASP A 55 -29.29 -5.13 -13.25
N GLN A 56 -29.47 -5.37 -14.55
CA GLN A 56 -28.40 -5.87 -15.41
C GLN A 56 -27.35 -4.82 -15.74
N GLU A 57 -27.73 -3.54 -15.83
CA GLU A 57 -26.79 -2.45 -16.10
C GLU A 57 -25.89 -2.21 -14.88
N VAL A 58 -26.49 -2.17 -13.69
CA VAL A 58 -25.75 -2.08 -12.41
C VAL A 58 -24.80 -3.26 -12.24
N ARG A 59 -25.27 -4.47 -12.55
CA ARG A 59 -24.43 -5.68 -12.52
C ARG A 59 -23.21 -5.55 -13.43
N ASN A 60 -23.42 -5.11 -14.67
CA ASN A 60 -22.35 -4.97 -15.64
C ASN A 60 -21.35 -3.89 -15.20
N ALA A 61 -21.83 -2.75 -14.72
CA ALA A 61 -20.97 -1.66 -14.23
C ALA A 61 -20.02 -2.13 -13.11
N PHE A 62 -20.53 -2.88 -12.12
CA PHE A 62 -19.69 -3.43 -11.08
C PHE A 62 -18.74 -4.54 -11.58
N ALA A 63 -19.19 -5.39 -12.50
CA ALA A 63 -18.36 -6.45 -13.06
C ALA A 63 -17.18 -5.88 -13.89
N ASP A 64 -17.45 -4.84 -14.69
CA ASP A 64 -16.45 -4.16 -15.49
C ASP A 64 -15.42 -3.43 -14.61
N GLU A 65 -15.89 -2.73 -13.56
CA GLU A 65 -15.00 -2.08 -12.60
C GLU A 65 -14.12 -3.11 -11.86
N ALA A 66 -14.70 -4.23 -11.40
CA ALA A 66 -13.94 -5.30 -10.75
C ALA A 66 -12.84 -5.86 -11.67
N LYS A 67 -13.14 -6.00 -12.97
CA LYS A 67 -12.17 -6.45 -13.97
C LYS A 67 -11.04 -5.44 -14.16
N LEU A 68 -11.34 -4.15 -14.28
CA LEU A 68 -10.34 -3.09 -14.41
C LEU A 68 -9.41 -3.05 -13.19
N LEU A 69 -9.98 -3.08 -11.98
CA LEU A 69 -9.21 -3.10 -10.73
C LEU A 69 -8.27 -4.32 -10.66
N LYS A 70 -8.75 -5.52 -11.03
CA LYS A 70 -7.93 -6.74 -11.07
C LYS A 70 -6.79 -6.64 -12.09
N GLN A 71 -7.04 -6.05 -13.26
CA GLN A 71 -6.01 -5.85 -14.28
C GLN A 71 -4.97 -4.82 -13.82
N GLY A 72 -5.39 -3.76 -13.12
CA GLY A 72 -4.52 -2.72 -12.57
C GLY A 72 -3.63 -3.18 -11.40
N LEU A 73 -3.98 -4.27 -10.70
CA LEU A 73 -3.15 -4.80 -9.62
C LEU A 73 -1.78 -5.29 -10.08
N ARG A 74 -1.71 -5.92 -11.26
CA ARG A 74 -0.46 -6.50 -11.77
C ARG A 74 0.66 -5.46 -11.95
N PRO A 75 0.46 -4.33 -12.64
CA PRO A 75 1.51 -3.31 -12.77
C PRO A 75 1.88 -2.67 -11.42
N LEU A 76 0.92 -2.52 -10.49
CA LEU A 76 1.22 -2.00 -9.14
C LEU A 76 2.12 -2.95 -8.35
N GLN A 77 1.87 -4.26 -8.43
CA GLN A 77 2.71 -5.29 -7.82
C GLN A 77 4.11 -5.32 -8.44
N GLN A 78 4.19 -5.25 -9.77
CA GLN A 78 5.48 -5.20 -10.48
C GLN A 78 6.30 -3.96 -10.09
N TYR A 79 5.65 -2.81 -9.96
CA TYR A 79 6.32 -1.58 -9.54
C TYR A 79 6.83 -1.68 -8.09
N TYR A 80 6.02 -2.23 -7.18
CA TYR A 80 6.44 -2.48 -5.80
C TYR A 80 7.64 -3.44 -5.74
N GLU A 81 7.57 -4.57 -6.45
CA GLU A 81 8.65 -5.56 -6.53
C GLU A 81 9.95 -4.94 -7.05
N ALA A 82 9.90 -4.18 -8.15
CA ALA A 82 11.04 -3.49 -8.72
C ALA A 82 11.68 -2.48 -7.76
N MET A 83 10.88 -1.85 -6.89
CA MET A 83 11.38 -0.91 -5.88
C MET A 83 12.04 -1.61 -4.68
N THR A 84 11.71 -2.89 -4.45
CA THR A 84 12.23 -3.69 -3.31
C THR A 84 13.36 -4.65 -3.68
N MET A 85 13.55 -4.93 -4.97
CA MET A 85 14.69 -5.71 -5.46
C MET A 85 15.91 -4.81 -5.65
N GLU A 86 16.67 -4.61 -4.57
CA GLU A 86 18.09 -4.19 -4.57
C GLU A 86 18.96 -5.30 -3.99
#